data_AF-N1NT38-F1
#
_entry.id   AF-N1NT38-F1
#
_cell.length_a   1.000
_cell.length_b   1.000
_cell.length_c   1.000
_cell.angle_alpha   90.00
_cell.angle_beta   90.00
_cell.angle_gamma   90.00
#
_symmetry.space_group_name_H-M   'P 1'
#
loop_
_entity.id
_entity.type
_entity.pdbx_description
1 polymer ?
#
loop_
_entity_poly.entity_id
_entity_poly.type
_entity_poly.pdbx_seq_one_letter_code
_entity_poly.pdbx_strand_id
1 'polypeptide(L)'
;VQVYVMLPLDVVSVDNTFEKADEIRAQLKKLVEAGVDGVMIDVWWGLVEGRGPKAYDWSAYKQVFELVQEADLKLQAIMSFHQCGGNVGDVVNIPIPQWVRDVGATDPDIFYTNRSGTRNIEYLTLGVDDQTLFHGRTAVQMYADYMTSFRENMKEFLDAGVIVDIEVGLGPAGEMRYPSYPQSQGWVFPGVGEFICYDKYLEADFKAAAVKAGHPEWELPDDAGEYNDTPEKTEFFKDNGTYLTEKGEFFLSWYSNKLIKHGDKILDEANQVFLGCRVQLAIKISGIHWWYRVPNHAAELTAGYYNLDDRDGYRTIARMLTRHHASLNFTCAEMRDSEQSEEAKSAPEELVQQVLSAGWREGLHVACENALGRYDATAYNTILRNARPKGINKNGPPEHKLFGFTYLRL
;
A
#
# COMPACT_ATOMS: atom_id res chain seq x y z
N VAL A 1 10.12 1.20 20.53
CA VAL A 1 9.41 0.90 19.27
C VAL A 1 7.99 0.73 19.73
N GLN A 2 7.11 1.60 19.27
CA GLN A 2 5.70 1.54 19.66
C GLN A 2 5.05 0.31 19.00
N VAL A 3 4.06 -0.27 19.67
CA VAL A 3 3.29 -1.41 19.17
C VAL A 3 1.85 -0.97 19.00
N TYR A 4 1.34 -1.09 17.78
CA TYR A 4 -0.05 -0.89 17.44
C TYR A 4 -0.69 -2.22 17.05
N VAL A 5 -2.02 -2.31 17.08
CA VAL A 5 -2.77 -3.47 16.61
C VAL A 5 -3.84 -3.02 15.62
N MET A 6 -3.91 -3.65 14.45
CA MET A 6 -4.99 -3.38 13.50
C MET A 6 -6.32 -3.86 14.06
N LEU A 7 -7.35 -3.00 14.04
CA LEU A 7 -8.72 -3.37 14.39
C LEU A 7 -9.31 -4.35 13.37
N PRO A 8 -10.38 -5.09 13.69
CA PRO A 8 -11.06 -5.95 12.73
C PRO A 8 -11.50 -5.18 11.47
N LEU A 9 -11.47 -5.83 10.30
CA LEU A 9 -11.86 -5.21 9.02
C LEU A 9 -13.30 -4.67 9.03
N ASP A 10 -14.19 -5.30 9.81
CA ASP A 10 -15.59 -4.93 10.01
C ASP A 10 -15.87 -4.23 11.35
N VAL A 11 -14.87 -3.58 11.94
CA VAL A 11 -15.11 -2.77 13.15
C VAL A 11 -16.20 -1.73 12.92
N VAL A 12 -16.24 -1.15 11.71
CA VAL A 12 -17.42 -0.48 11.14
C VAL A 12 -18.05 -1.45 10.13
N SER A 13 -19.36 -1.65 10.21
CA SER A 13 -20.09 -2.58 9.35
C SER A 13 -20.12 -2.13 7.88
N VAL A 14 -20.54 -3.03 6.99
CA VAL A 14 -20.76 -2.73 5.56
C VAL A 14 -21.85 -1.67 5.32
N ASP A 15 -22.71 -1.41 6.31
CA ASP A 15 -23.78 -0.41 6.26
C ASP A 15 -23.37 0.93 6.91
N ASN A 16 -22.06 1.10 7.20
CA ASN A 16 -21.50 2.26 7.89
C ASN A 16 -22.11 2.47 9.29
N THR A 17 -22.31 1.38 10.05
CA THR A 17 -22.79 1.38 11.43
C THR A 17 -21.73 0.81 12.38
N PHE A 18 -21.72 1.25 13.64
CA PHE A 18 -20.86 0.68 14.67
C PHE A 18 -21.67 -0.19 15.63
N GLU A 19 -21.67 -1.51 15.36
CA GLU A 19 -22.56 -2.46 16.06
C GLU A 19 -21.87 -3.24 17.17
N LYS A 20 -20.54 -3.30 17.15
CA LYS A 20 -19.71 -4.15 18.03
C LYS A 20 -19.12 -3.40 19.22
N ALA A 21 -19.77 -2.33 19.70
CA ALA A 21 -19.19 -1.43 20.70
C ALA A 21 -18.72 -2.14 21.99
N ASP A 22 -19.54 -3.01 22.58
CA ASP A 22 -19.17 -3.73 23.81
C ASP A 22 -18.05 -4.75 23.59
N GLU A 23 -18.05 -5.42 22.43
CA GLU A 23 -17.02 -6.40 22.06
C GLU A 23 -15.67 -5.70 21.87
N ILE A 24 -15.64 -4.64 21.06
CA ILE A 24 -14.43 -3.86 20.80
C ILE A 24 -13.91 -3.23 22.10
N ARG A 25 -14.80 -2.70 22.96
CA ARG A 25 -14.42 -2.17 24.28
C ARG A 25 -13.70 -3.23 25.13
N ALA A 26 -14.22 -4.46 25.15
CA ALA A 26 -13.59 -5.55 25.88
C ALA A 26 -12.22 -5.95 25.30
N GLN A 27 -12.09 -5.96 23.97
CA GLN A 27 -10.83 -6.25 23.28
C GLN A 27 -9.78 -5.15 23.50
N LEU A 28 -10.14 -3.87 23.38
CA LEU A 28 -9.24 -2.74 23.64
C LEU A 28 -8.71 -2.77 25.06
N LYS A 29 -9.56 -3.13 26.05
CA LYS A 29 -9.10 -3.30 27.43
C LYS A 29 -7.98 -4.34 27.55
N LYS A 30 -8.06 -5.44 26.79
CA LYS A 30 -6.99 -6.45 26.76
C LYS A 30 -5.71 -5.94 26.11
N LEU A 31 -5.82 -5.12 25.07
CA LEU A 31 -4.66 -4.46 24.46
C LEU A 31 -3.98 -3.49 25.45
N VAL A 32 -4.75 -2.70 26.19
CA VAL A 32 -4.24 -1.82 27.24
C VAL A 32 -3.56 -2.62 28.36
N GLU A 33 -4.15 -3.73 28.80
CA GLU A 33 -3.54 -4.64 29.78
C GLU A 33 -2.20 -5.22 29.27
N ALA A 34 -2.05 -5.40 27.96
CA ALA A 34 -0.81 -5.85 27.31
C ALA A 34 0.22 -4.73 27.08
N GLY A 35 -0.15 -3.46 27.32
CA GLY A 35 0.73 -2.30 27.15
C GLY A 35 0.91 -1.86 25.70
N VAL A 36 -0.08 -2.13 24.84
CA VAL A 36 -0.14 -1.66 23.44
C VAL A 36 -0.25 -0.12 23.42
N ASP A 37 0.46 0.54 22.51
CA ASP A 37 0.50 2.00 22.38
C ASP A 37 -0.74 2.58 21.68
N GLY A 38 -1.36 1.80 20.79
CA GLY A 38 -2.50 2.24 20.01
C GLY A 38 -3.08 1.18 19.08
N VAL A 39 -4.01 1.60 18.24
CA VAL A 39 -4.62 0.77 17.21
C VAL A 39 -4.53 1.44 15.84
N MET A 40 -4.70 0.64 14.79
CA MET A 40 -4.78 1.10 13.40
C MET A 40 -6.12 0.69 12.79
N ILE A 41 -6.72 1.57 11.99
CA ILE A 41 -8.04 1.35 11.39
C ILE A 41 -8.09 1.80 9.94
N ASP A 42 -8.75 0.98 9.12
CA ASP A 42 -9.17 1.35 7.77
C ASP A 42 -10.35 2.32 7.77
N VAL A 43 -10.17 3.49 7.17
CA VAL A 43 -11.22 4.50 6.99
C VAL A 43 -11.74 4.41 5.56
N TRP A 44 -12.62 3.44 5.33
CA TRP A 44 -13.10 2.99 4.03
C TRP A 44 -13.84 4.07 3.25
N TRP A 45 -13.30 4.42 2.09
CA TRP A 45 -13.92 5.39 1.18
C TRP A 45 -15.35 4.98 0.78
N GLY A 46 -15.55 3.69 0.51
CA GLY A 46 -16.84 3.11 0.13
C GLY A 46 -17.95 3.27 1.16
N LEU A 47 -17.61 3.31 2.45
CA LEU A 47 -18.59 3.51 3.51
C LEU A 47 -18.92 4.99 3.68
N VAL A 48 -17.88 5.82 3.78
CA VAL A 48 -18.03 7.22 4.17
C VAL A 48 -18.60 8.06 3.03
N GLU A 49 -18.10 7.93 1.80
CA GLU A 49 -18.61 8.67 0.63
C GLU A 49 -19.52 7.79 -0.25
N GLY A 50 -20.10 6.72 0.31
CA GLY A 50 -20.89 5.74 -0.43
C GLY A 50 -22.17 6.30 -1.06
N ARG A 51 -22.81 7.27 -0.40
CA ARG A 51 -24.11 7.84 -0.84
C ARG A 51 -24.04 8.73 -2.08
N GLY A 52 -22.85 9.24 -2.42
CA GLY A 52 -22.68 10.13 -3.56
C GLY A 52 -21.52 11.11 -3.37
N PRO A 53 -21.17 11.88 -4.43
CA PRO A 53 -20.10 12.86 -4.39
C PRO A 53 -20.25 13.84 -3.22
N LYS A 54 -19.21 13.92 -2.38
CA LYS A 54 -19.12 14.77 -1.18
C LYS A 54 -20.17 14.51 -0.09
N ALA A 55 -20.91 13.40 -0.16
CA ALA A 55 -21.92 13.03 0.81
C ALA A 55 -21.32 12.20 1.96
N TYR A 56 -20.34 12.77 2.66
CA TYR A 56 -19.56 12.09 3.70
C TYR A 56 -20.39 11.77 4.95
N ASP A 57 -20.31 10.53 5.42
CA ASP A 57 -20.89 10.08 6.69
C ASP A 57 -19.82 9.51 7.63
N TRP A 58 -19.41 10.32 8.60
CA TRP A 58 -18.36 9.99 9.57
C TRP A 58 -18.91 9.39 10.87
N SER A 59 -20.23 9.14 10.96
CA SER A 59 -20.90 8.87 12.24
C SER A 59 -20.40 7.61 12.96
N ALA A 60 -20.24 6.49 12.26
CA ALA A 60 -19.71 5.26 12.85
C ALA A 60 -18.24 5.39 13.24
N TYR A 61 -17.40 5.98 12.37
CA TYR A 61 -15.98 6.21 12.65
C TYR A 61 -15.76 7.09 13.88
N LYS A 62 -16.56 8.14 14.07
CA LYS A 62 -16.50 8.95 15.30
C LYS A 62 -16.74 8.14 16.56
N GLN A 63 -17.75 7.26 16.56
CA GLN A 63 -18.04 6.40 17.72
C GLN A 63 -16.90 5.42 18.02
N VAL A 64 -16.25 4.88 16.98
CA VAL A 64 -15.06 4.04 17.16
C VAL A 64 -13.91 4.86 17.75
N PHE A 65 -13.68 6.08 17.27
CA PHE A 65 -12.57 6.93 17.71
C PHE A 65 -12.79 7.44 19.14
N GLU A 66 -14.02 7.76 19.51
CA GLU A 66 -14.43 8.04 20.90
C GLU A 66 -14.07 6.86 21.80
N LEU A 67 -14.39 5.64 21.40
CA LEU A 67 -14.10 4.44 22.19
C LEU A 67 -12.59 4.16 22.30
N VAL A 68 -11.80 4.42 21.24
CA VAL A 68 -10.33 4.35 21.27
C VAL A 68 -9.75 5.40 22.22
N GLN A 69 -10.28 6.63 22.17
CA GLN A 69 -9.89 7.71 23.07
C GLN A 69 -10.25 7.42 24.53
N GLU A 70 -11.44 6.87 24.80
CA GLU A 70 -11.87 6.42 26.15
C GLU A 70 -10.92 5.36 26.72
N ALA A 71 -10.32 4.54 25.86
CA ALA A 71 -9.34 3.52 26.23
C ALA A 71 -7.91 4.08 26.41
N ASP A 72 -7.69 5.38 26.19
CA ASP A 72 -6.37 6.05 26.20
C ASP A 72 -5.35 5.45 25.23
N LEU A 73 -5.83 4.96 24.08
CA LEU A 73 -5.01 4.41 23.00
C LEU A 73 -4.78 5.45 21.90
N LYS A 74 -3.60 5.41 21.26
CA LYS A 74 -3.35 6.17 20.03
C LYS A 74 -4.04 5.52 18.83
N LEU A 75 -4.23 6.30 17.77
CA LEU A 75 -4.91 5.87 16.56
C LEU A 75 -4.07 6.20 15.32
N GLN A 76 -3.86 5.20 14.48
CA GLN A 76 -3.36 5.35 13.12
C GLN A 76 -4.55 5.15 12.16
N ALA A 77 -4.82 6.12 11.29
CA ALA A 77 -5.96 6.08 10.38
C ALA A 77 -5.49 5.89 8.94
N ILE A 78 -5.96 4.84 8.27
CA ILE A 78 -5.66 4.58 6.87
C ILE A 78 -6.74 5.27 6.02
N MET A 79 -6.33 6.12 5.09
CA MET A 79 -7.21 6.66 4.05
C MET A 79 -7.43 5.58 2.99
N SER A 80 -8.36 4.68 3.26
CA SER A 80 -8.56 3.44 2.48
C SER A 80 -9.39 3.72 1.21
N PHE A 81 -8.74 4.28 0.20
CA PHE A 81 -9.30 4.55 -1.15
C PHE A 81 -9.44 3.31 -2.05
N HIS A 82 -9.51 2.13 -1.44
CA HIS A 82 -9.51 0.84 -2.10
C HIS A 82 -10.62 -0.05 -1.54
N GLN A 83 -10.90 -1.14 -2.24
CA GLN A 83 -11.82 -2.17 -1.80
C GLN A 83 -11.20 -3.04 -0.67
N CYS A 84 -11.97 -3.32 0.38
CA CYS A 84 -11.75 -4.46 1.26
C CYS A 84 -12.36 -5.71 0.62
N GLY A 85 -11.63 -6.81 0.50
CA GLY A 85 -12.11 -8.02 -0.18
C GLY A 85 -11.34 -8.31 -1.46
N GLY A 86 -10.95 -9.58 -1.63
CA GLY A 86 -10.21 -10.06 -2.81
C GLY A 86 -8.76 -10.46 -2.53
N ASN A 87 -8.24 -10.15 -1.33
CA ASN A 87 -6.91 -10.52 -0.87
C ASN A 87 -6.94 -11.56 0.27
N VAL A 88 -5.80 -12.16 0.59
CA VAL A 88 -5.65 -13.12 1.69
C VAL A 88 -6.03 -12.46 3.02
N GLY A 89 -7.00 -13.06 3.72
CA GLY A 89 -7.43 -12.59 5.04
C GLY A 89 -8.61 -11.62 5.02
N ASP A 90 -9.08 -11.19 3.85
CA ASP A 90 -10.27 -10.36 3.74
C ASP A 90 -11.53 -11.21 3.97
N VAL A 91 -12.13 -11.04 5.14
CA VAL A 91 -13.40 -11.71 5.52
C VAL A 91 -14.63 -10.87 5.20
N VAL A 92 -14.42 -9.63 4.76
CA VAL A 92 -15.46 -8.60 4.57
C VAL A 92 -15.26 -7.98 3.18
N ASN A 93 -16.37 -7.63 2.53
CA ASN A 93 -16.36 -7.02 1.20
C ASN A 93 -16.93 -5.60 1.27
N ILE A 94 -16.05 -4.60 1.14
CA ILE A 94 -16.40 -3.18 1.12
C ILE A 94 -15.81 -2.59 -0.17
N PRO A 95 -16.59 -2.46 -1.25
CA PRO A 95 -16.10 -1.89 -2.50
C PRO A 95 -15.84 -0.39 -2.36
N ILE A 96 -15.11 0.19 -3.32
CA ILE A 96 -15.10 1.66 -3.51
C ILE A 96 -16.52 2.18 -3.80
N PRO A 97 -16.81 3.50 -3.64
CA PRO A 97 -18.18 4.01 -3.74
C PRO A 97 -18.89 3.60 -5.04
N GLN A 98 -20.16 3.21 -4.92
CA GLN A 98 -20.92 2.69 -6.07
C GLN A 98 -21.00 3.71 -7.21
N TRP A 99 -21.19 5.00 -6.90
CA TRP A 99 -21.25 6.06 -7.91
C TRP A 99 -19.94 6.24 -8.70
N VAL A 100 -18.80 5.84 -8.13
CA VAL A 100 -17.51 5.79 -8.85
C VAL A 100 -17.48 4.58 -9.78
N ARG A 101 -17.96 3.43 -9.31
CA ARG A 101 -18.06 2.20 -10.12
C ARG A 101 -19.02 2.36 -11.29
N ASP A 102 -20.07 3.17 -11.13
CA ASP A 102 -21.02 3.50 -12.19
C ASP A 102 -20.35 4.29 -13.34
N VAL A 103 -19.34 5.13 -13.04
CA VAL A 103 -18.48 5.75 -14.07
C VAL A 103 -17.74 4.64 -14.84
N GLY A 104 -17.23 3.64 -14.13
CA GLY A 104 -16.53 2.48 -14.70
C GLY A 104 -17.39 1.58 -15.59
N ALA A 105 -18.72 1.61 -15.42
CA ALA A 105 -19.64 0.93 -16.32
C ALA A 105 -19.69 1.58 -17.72
N THR A 106 -19.41 2.90 -17.80
CA THR A 106 -19.35 3.64 -19.06
C THR A 106 -17.91 3.73 -19.58
N ASP A 107 -16.95 3.88 -18.69
CA ASP A 107 -15.52 3.94 -18.99
C ASP A 107 -14.74 2.92 -18.16
N PRO A 108 -14.60 1.66 -18.63
CA PRO A 108 -13.91 0.61 -17.87
C PRO A 108 -12.42 0.88 -17.68
N ASP A 109 -11.83 1.81 -18.42
CA ASP A 109 -10.43 2.19 -18.33
C ASP A 109 -10.12 3.08 -17.10
N ILE A 110 -11.12 3.39 -16.26
CA ILE A 110 -10.84 3.96 -14.92
C ILE A 110 -10.18 2.95 -13.97
N PHE A 111 -10.16 1.67 -14.35
CA PHE A 111 -9.60 0.57 -13.57
C PHE A 111 -8.30 0.06 -14.16
N TYR A 112 -7.40 -0.37 -13.28
CA TYR A 112 -6.18 -1.08 -13.69
C TYR A 112 -6.53 -2.30 -14.53
N THR A 113 -5.81 -2.47 -15.64
CA THR A 113 -6.14 -3.44 -16.68
C THR A 113 -4.91 -4.24 -17.08
N ASN A 114 -5.05 -5.57 -17.08
CA ASN A 114 -4.00 -6.47 -17.56
C ASN A 114 -4.05 -6.62 -19.08
N ARG A 115 -3.04 -7.29 -19.67
CA ARG A 115 -2.93 -7.45 -21.13
C ARG A 115 -4.15 -8.11 -21.77
N SER A 116 -4.78 -9.04 -21.05
CA SER A 116 -5.98 -9.76 -21.50
C SER A 116 -7.26 -8.91 -21.41
N GLY A 117 -7.18 -7.66 -20.97
CA GLY A 117 -8.30 -6.73 -20.85
C GLY A 117 -9.12 -6.91 -19.56
N THR A 118 -8.64 -7.70 -18.61
CA THR A 118 -9.30 -7.92 -17.31
C THR A 118 -9.16 -6.69 -16.43
N ARG A 119 -10.27 -6.23 -15.86
CA ARG A 119 -10.34 -5.01 -15.05
C ARG A 119 -10.27 -5.35 -13.56
N ASN A 120 -9.31 -4.77 -12.85
CA ASN A 120 -9.28 -4.82 -11.39
C ASN A 120 -10.09 -3.64 -10.82
N ILE A 121 -11.22 -3.95 -10.18
CA ILE A 121 -12.18 -2.95 -9.68
C ILE A 121 -11.89 -2.46 -8.25
N GLU A 122 -10.77 -2.88 -7.64
CA GLU A 122 -10.44 -2.59 -6.25
C GLU A 122 -9.91 -1.17 -6.04
N TYR A 123 -9.35 -0.55 -7.09
CA TYR A 123 -8.73 0.77 -7.05
C TYR A 123 -8.76 1.45 -8.43
N LEU A 124 -8.72 2.79 -8.47
CA LEU A 124 -8.70 3.56 -9.72
C LEU A 124 -7.29 3.57 -10.32
N THR A 125 -7.15 3.38 -11.64
CA THR A 125 -5.83 3.46 -12.27
C THR A 125 -5.18 4.84 -12.03
N LEU A 126 -3.88 4.88 -11.76
CA LEU A 126 -3.15 6.16 -11.69
C LEU A 126 -3.22 6.94 -13.03
N GLY A 127 -3.61 6.29 -14.13
CA GLY A 127 -3.91 6.95 -15.40
C GLY A 127 -5.03 7.99 -15.31
N VAL A 128 -5.92 7.90 -14.32
CA VAL A 128 -7.04 8.83 -14.11
C VAL A 128 -6.84 9.83 -12.98
N ASP A 129 -5.64 9.91 -12.40
CA ASP A 129 -5.29 10.86 -11.34
C ASP A 129 -5.74 12.30 -11.63
N ASP A 130 -5.50 12.75 -12.88
CA ASP A 130 -5.77 14.11 -13.36
C ASP A 130 -6.96 14.18 -14.35
N GLN A 131 -7.67 13.07 -14.56
CA GLN A 131 -8.76 13.01 -15.53
C GLN A 131 -10.08 13.43 -14.88
N THR A 132 -10.76 14.44 -15.44
CA THR A 132 -12.02 14.99 -14.88
C THR A 132 -13.24 14.11 -15.25
N LEU A 133 -13.27 12.88 -14.75
CA LEU A 133 -14.27 11.86 -15.11
C LEU A 133 -15.37 11.70 -14.05
N PHE A 134 -15.11 12.12 -12.80
CA PHE A 134 -15.93 11.76 -11.65
C PHE A 134 -16.85 12.91 -11.25
N HIS A 135 -17.89 13.14 -12.06
CA HIS A 135 -18.86 14.24 -11.88
C HIS A 135 -18.20 15.63 -11.76
N GLY A 136 -17.21 15.90 -12.61
CA GLY A 136 -16.48 17.17 -12.60
C GLY A 136 -15.24 17.21 -11.70
N ARG A 137 -14.87 16.08 -11.07
CA ARG A 137 -13.63 15.93 -10.28
C ARG A 137 -12.66 14.94 -10.91
N THR A 138 -11.38 15.10 -10.59
CA THR A 138 -10.33 14.09 -10.84
C THR A 138 -10.21 13.12 -9.66
N ALA A 139 -9.52 11.98 -9.83
CA ALA A 139 -9.30 11.04 -8.73
C ALA A 139 -8.54 11.68 -7.56
N VAL A 140 -7.48 12.43 -7.85
CA VAL A 140 -6.69 13.14 -6.83
C VAL A 140 -7.53 14.17 -6.08
N GLN A 141 -8.42 14.89 -6.77
CA GLN A 141 -9.36 15.81 -6.11
C GLN A 141 -10.34 15.08 -5.19
N MET A 142 -10.81 13.88 -5.56
CA MET A 142 -11.66 13.07 -4.67
C MET A 142 -10.90 12.67 -3.40
N TYR A 143 -9.65 12.23 -3.54
CA TYR A 143 -8.80 11.86 -2.40
C TYR A 143 -8.52 13.06 -1.48
N ALA A 144 -8.18 14.22 -2.05
CA ALA A 144 -7.95 15.46 -1.31
C ALA A 144 -9.22 15.96 -0.60
N ASP A 145 -10.37 15.95 -1.27
CA ASP A 145 -11.67 16.31 -0.70
C ASP A 145 -12.02 15.39 0.50
N TYR A 146 -11.79 14.08 0.35
CA TYR A 146 -12.03 13.09 1.40
C TYR A 146 -11.17 13.33 2.63
N MET A 147 -9.85 13.48 2.44
CA MET A 147 -8.91 13.79 3.54
C MET A 147 -9.25 15.14 4.20
N THR A 148 -9.67 16.14 3.41
CA THR A 148 -10.11 17.43 3.93
C THR A 148 -11.32 17.27 4.85
N SER A 149 -12.33 16.52 4.40
CA SER A 149 -13.51 16.24 5.21
C SER A 149 -13.17 15.43 6.46
N PHE A 150 -12.25 14.45 6.36
CA PHE A 150 -11.75 13.70 7.51
C PHE A 150 -11.14 14.64 8.55
N ARG A 151 -10.19 15.49 8.14
CA ARG A 151 -9.53 16.46 9.03
C ARG A 151 -10.54 17.35 9.76
N GLU A 152 -11.54 17.86 9.05
CA GLU A 152 -12.57 18.73 9.61
C GLU A 152 -13.44 18.00 10.64
N ASN A 153 -13.86 16.77 10.33
CA ASN A 153 -14.76 16.01 11.17
C ASN A 153 -14.05 15.35 12.36
N MET A 154 -12.76 15.03 12.23
CA MET A 154 -11.95 14.38 13.26
C MET A 154 -11.03 15.36 14.00
N LYS A 155 -11.29 16.67 13.86
CA LYS A 155 -10.47 17.73 14.44
C LYS A 155 -10.24 17.54 15.95
N GLU A 156 -11.26 17.13 16.69
CA GLU A 156 -11.16 16.91 18.14
C GLU A 156 -10.14 15.82 18.50
N PHE A 157 -10.10 14.72 17.73
CA PHE A 157 -9.15 13.62 17.94
C PHE A 157 -7.73 13.99 17.49
N LEU A 158 -7.60 14.81 16.44
CA LEU A 158 -6.33 15.37 15.98
C LEU A 158 -5.74 16.34 17.03
N ASP A 159 -6.55 17.27 17.52
CA ASP A 159 -6.14 18.29 18.50
C ASP A 159 -5.79 17.63 19.86
N ALA A 160 -6.53 16.60 20.26
CA ALA A 160 -6.26 15.81 21.46
C ALA A 160 -5.03 14.88 21.31
N GLY A 161 -4.48 14.74 20.10
CA GLY A 161 -3.36 13.85 19.82
C GLY A 161 -3.71 12.37 19.98
N VAL A 162 -4.97 12.00 19.76
CA VAL A 162 -5.44 10.62 19.66
C VAL A 162 -4.97 10.05 18.32
N ILE A 163 -5.31 10.73 17.22
CA ILE A 163 -4.81 10.41 15.89
C ILE A 163 -3.36 10.89 15.79
N VAL A 164 -2.43 9.98 15.53
CA VAL A 164 -0.98 10.24 15.49
C VAL A 164 -0.37 9.97 14.12
N ASP A 165 -1.07 9.23 13.27
CA ASP A 165 -0.59 8.82 11.95
C ASP A 165 -1.76 8.79 10.96
N ILE A 166 -1.49 9.25 9.74
CA ILE A 166 -2.37 9.13 8.58
C ILE A 166 -1.62 8.34 7.51
N GLU A 167 -2.00 7.09 7.32
CA GLU A 167 -1.50 6.27 6.22
C GLU A 167 -2.36 6.53 4.98
N VAL A 168 -1.75 7.01 3.90
CA VAL A 168 -2.46 7.37 2.67
C VAL A 168 -2.47 6.16 1.73
N GLY A 169 -3.66 5.62 1.44
CA GLY A 169 -3.80 4.47 0.56
C GLY A 169 -3.55 4.83 -0.92
N LEU A 170 -2.59 4.16 -1.57
CA LEU A 170 -2.11 4.51 -2.91
C LEU A 170 -2.31 3.39 -3.94
N GLY A 171 -3.22 2.47 -3.67
CA GLY A 171 -3.43 1.30 -4.53
C GLY A 171 -4.24 0.18 -3.87
N PRO A 172 -4.25 -1.01 -4.48
CA PRO A 172 -4.88 -2.20 -3.90
C PRO A 172 -4.33 -2.49 -2.50
N ALA A 173 -5.22 -2.85 -1.57
CA ALA A 173 -4.90 -3.03 -0.13
C ALA A 173 -4.26 -1.79 0.54
N GLY A 174 -4.40 -0.60 -0.04
CA GLY A 174 -3.81 0.65 0.43
C GLY A 174 -2.33 0.80 0.09
N GLU A 175 -1.73 -0.19 -0.57
CA GLU A 175 -0.31 -0.25 -0.86
C GLU A 175 0.02 0.53 -2.14
N MET A 176 1.15 1.24 -2.16
CA MET A 176 1.64 1.91 -3.35
C MET A 176 2.23 0.89 -4.33
N ARG A 177 1.38 0.22 -5.09
CA ARG A 177 1.74 -0.77 -6.12
C ARG A 177 0.65 -0.94 -7.18
N TYR A 178 0.98 -1.68 -8.22
CA TYR A 178 -0.02 -2.21 -9.14
C TYR A 178 -0.67 -3.51 -8.60
N PRO A 179 -1.91 -3.85 -9.02
CA PRO A 179 -2.56 -5.10 -8.63
C PRO A 179 -2.04 -6.29 -9.46
N SER A 180 -0.74 -6.58 -9.40
CA SER A 180 -0.06 -7.56 -10.26
C SER A 180 -0.21 -9.03 -9.84
N TYR A 181 -0.69 -9.29 -8.62
CA TYR A 181 -0.95 -10.63 -8.07
C TYR A 181 -2.40 -10.81 -7.55
N PRO A 182 -3.43 -10.49 -8.35
CA PRO A 182 -4.80 -10.53 -7.88
C PRO A 182 -5.30 -11.97 -7.76
N GLN A 183 -5.49 -12.45 -6.53
CA GLN A 183 -6.05 -13.80 -6.29
C GLN A 183 -7.44 -13.98 -6.90
N SER A 184 -8.22 -12.90 -6.91
CA SER A 184 -9.54 -12.83 -7.55
C SER A 184 -9.52 -13.10 -9.06
N GLN A 185 -8.36 -12.98 -9.73
CA GLN A 185 -8.17 -13.28 -11.15
C GLN A 185 -7.32 -14.54 -11.39
N GLY A 186 -7.14 -15.36 -10.36
CA GLY A 186 -6.49 -16.67 -10.48
C GLY A 186 -4.98 -16.68 -10.29
N TRP A 187 -4.36 -15.57 -9.86
CA TRP A 187 -2.96 -15.61 -9.42
C TRP A 187 -2.82 -16.47 -8.15
N VAL A 188 -1.75 -17.27 -8.10
CA VAL A 188 -1.38 -18.11 -6.97
C VAL A 188 0.12 -17.94 -6.70
N PHE A 189 0.49 -17.78 -5.43
CA PHE A 189 1.88 -17.73 -5.02
C PHE A 189 2.64 -19.00 -5.44
N PRO A 190 3.86 -18.90 -6.00
CA PRO A 190 4.68 -17.70 -6.19
C PRO A 190 4.71 -17.20 -7.65
N GLY A 191 3.59 -17.11 -8.37
CA GLY A 191 3.58 -16.63 -9.76
C GLY A 191 4.23 -15.25 -9.97
N VAL A 192 4.86 -15.00 -11.13
CA VAL A 192 5.54 -13.73 -11.45
C VAL A 192 4.60 -12.51 -11.49
N GLY A 193 3.29 -12.73 -11.61
CA GLY A 193 2.30 -11.67 -11.79
C GLY A 193 2.24 -11.16 -13.22
N GLU A 194 1.50 -10.08 -13.46
CA GLU A 194 1.44 -9.41 -14.77
C GLU A 194 1.67 -7.90 -14.62
N PHE A 195 2.15 -7.27 -15.69
CA PHE A 195 2.11 -5.81 -15.79
C PHE A 195 0.67 -5.33 -15.94
N ILE A 196 0.25 -4.34 -15.16
CA ILE A 196 -1.14 -3.88 -15.13
C ILE A 196 -1.23 -2.42 -15.59
N CYS A 197 -0.94 -2.21 -16.87
CA CYS A 197 -0.84 -0.88 -17.50
C CYS A 197 -1.55 -0.78 -18.86
N TYR A 198 -2.52 -1.65 -19.12
CA TYR A 198 -3.22 -1.76 -20.41
C TYR A 198 -4.59 -1.04 -20.41
N ASP A 199 -4.82 -0.13 -19.46
CA ASP A 199 -5.93 0.80 -19.59
C ASP A 199 -5.56 1.90 -20.60
N LYS A 200 -6.57 2.44 -21.31
CA LYS A 200 -6.31 3.40 -22.39
C LYS A 200 -5.53 4.64 -21.96
N TYR A 201 -5.57 5.02 -20.67
CA TYR A 201 -4.89 6.20 -20.17
C TYR A 201 -3.39 5.95 -20.02
N LEU A 202 -3.02 4.81 -19.44
CA LEU A 202 -1.62 4.40 -19.32
C LEU A 202 -1.01 4.00 -20.66
N GLU A 203 -1.76 3.35 -21.55
CA GLU A 203 -1.31 3.07 -22.91
C GLU A 203 -0.97 4.37 -23.67
N ALA A 204 -1.85 5.37 -23.60
CA ALA A 204 -1.61 6.67 -24.23
C ALA A 204 -0.40 7.40 -23.62
N ASP A 205 -0.22 7.33 -22.30
CA ASP A 205 0.92 7.92 -21.60
C ASP A 205 2.24 7.25 -22.01
N PHE A 206 2.29 5.92 -22.05
CA PHE A 206 3.45 5.18 -22.53
C PHE A 206 3.77 5.52 -23.97
N LYS A 207 2.76 5.57 -24.85
CA LYS A 207 2.97 5.90 -26.27
C LYS A 207 3.56 7.31 -26.43
N ALA A 208 3.05 8.28 -25.69
CA ALA A 208 3.60 9.63 -25.69
C ALA A 208 5.05 9.67 -25.16
N ALA A 209 5.36 8.90 -24.12
CA ALA A 209 6.73 8.79 -23.59
C ALA A 209 7.69 8.17 -24.61
N ALA A 210 7.27 7.09 -25.29
CA ALA A 210 8.05 6.39 -26.31
C ALA A 210 8.33 7.28 -27.53
N VAL A 211 7.32 8.01 -28.03
CA VAL A 211 7.48 9.01 -29.10
C VAL A 211 8.49 10.09 -28.70
N LYS A 212 8.39 10.60 -27.46
CA LYS A 212 9.32 11.62 -26.94
C LYS A 212 10.76 11.11 -26.82
N ALA A 213 10.93 9.83 -26.54
CA ALA A 213 12.23 9.17 -26.49
C ALA A 213 12.83 8.88 -27.88
N GLY A 214 12.10 9.16 -28.96
CA GLY A 214 12.54 8.87 -30.33
C GLY A 214 12.21 7.46 -30.81
N HIS A 215 11.41 6.71 -30.04
CA HIS A 215 11.02 5.33 -30.31
C HIS A 215 9.51 5.18 -30.44
N PRO A 216 8.86 5.83 -31.44
CA PRO A 216 7.41 5.72 -31.64
C PRO A 216 6.95 4.29 -31.95
N GLU A 217 7.85 3.37 -32.30
CA GLU A 217 7.60 1.95 -32.52
C GLU A 217 7.55 1.11 -31.25
N TRP A 218 7.97 1.64 -30.10
CA TRP A 218 7.88 0.89 -28.85
C TRP A 218 6.43 0.79 -28.38
N GLU A 219 6.08 -0.43 -27.98
CA GLU A 219 4.79 -0.83 -27.42
C GLU A 219 5.01 -1.46 -26.04
N LEU A 220 3.96 -1.54 -25.24
CA LEU A 220 3.96 -2.27 -23.97
C LEU A 220 4.43 -3.73 -24.18
N PRO A 221 5.06 -4.38 -23.18
CA PRO A 221 5.53 -5.75 -23.32
C PRO A 221 4.40 -6.72 -23.67
N ASP A 222 4.70 -7.69 -24.53
CA ASP A 222 3.77 -8.73 -24.96
C ASP A 222 4.33 -10.14 -24.71
N ASP A 223 5.50 -10.19 -24.05
CA ASP A 223 6.40 -11.32 -23.88
C ASP A 223 6.71 -11.62 -22.40
N ALA A 224 5.96 -10.99 -21.48
CA ALA A 224 6.08 -11.10 -20.03
C ALA A 224 5.34 -12.30 -19.40
N GLY A 225 4.70 -13.15 -20.20
CA GLY A 225 3.93 -14.30 -19.72
C GLY A 225 2.58 -13.92 -19.08
N GLU A 226 2.07 -14.83 -18.26
CA GLU A 226 0.83 -14.69 -17.48
C GLU A 226 1.09 -14.78 -15.97
N TYR A 227 0.07 -14.45 -15.15
CA TYR A 227 0.16 -14.38 -13.69
C TYR A 227 0.97 -15.49 -12.99
N ASN A 228 0.78 -16.75 -13.40
CA ASN A 228 1.31 -17.93 -12.72
C ASN A 228 2.54 -18.53 -13.41
N ASP A 229 3.11 -17.84 -14.39
CA ASP A 229 4.37 -18.27 -14.98
C ASP A 229 5.52 -18.15 -13.97
N THR A 230 6.61 -18.83 -14.29
CA THR A 230 7.91 -18.69 -13.66
C THR A 230 8.81 -17.88 -14.61
N PRO A 231 9.82 -17.14 -14.11
CA PRO A 231 10.58 -16.22 -14.96
C PRO A 231 11.16 -16.87 -16.22
N GLU A 232 11.68 -18.09 -16.11
CA GLU A 232 12.30 -18.85 -17.20
C GLU A 232 11.33 -19.27 -18.32
N LYS A 233 10.02 -19.22 -18.09
CA LYS A 233 8.99 -19.49 -19.11
C LYS A 233 8.64 -18.27 -19.95
N THR A 234 9.14 -17.10 -19.55
CA THR A 234 8.83 -15.82 -20.22
C THR A 234 10.05 -15.35 -21.00
N GLU A 235 9.84 -14.69 -22.13
CA GLU A 235 10.94 -14.08 -22.87
C GLU A 235 11.42 -12.79 -22.18
N PHE A 236 10.53 -12.12 -21.45
CA PHE A 236 10.84 -10.91 -20.70
C PHE A 236 11.73 -11.17 -19.50
N PHE A 237 11.37 -12.10 -18.60
CA PHE A 237 12.04 -12.29 -17.30
C PHE A 237 13.09 -13.40 -17.27
N LYS A 238 13.24 -14.22 -18.32
CA LYS A 238 14.29 -15.24 -18.35
C LYS A 238 15.68 -14.60 -18.23
N ASP A 239 16.69 -15.43 -17.93
CA ASP A 239 18.07 -14.97 -17.91
C ASP A 239 18.46 -14.35 -19.26
N ASN A 240 19.08 -13.17 -19.24
CA ASN A 240 19.34 -12.33 -20.42
C ASN A 240 18.07 -12.00 -21.26
N GLY A 241 16.90 -11.96 -20.62
CA GLY A 241 15.61 -11.66 -21.23
C GLY A 241 15.42 -10.19 -21.64
N THR A 242 14.26 -9.87 -22.20
CA THR A 242 14.02 -8.54 -22.79
C THR A 242 13.98 -7.42 -21.75
N TYR A 243 13.84 -7.73 -20.45
CA TYR A 243 13.93 -6.76 -19.35
C TYR A 243 15.27 -6.00 -19.28
N LEU A 244 16.36 -6.57 -19.82
CA LEU A 244 17.70 -5.96 -19.89
C LEU A 244 17.97 -5.21 -21.21
N THR A 245 17.02 -5.22 -22.14
CA THR A 245 17.16 -4.46 -23.39
C THR A 245 16.84 -2.99 -23.14
N GLU A 246 17.31 -2.11 -24.02
CA GLU A 246 16.98 -0.68 -23.96
C GLU A 246 15.46 -0.41 -23.86
N LYS A 247 14.66 -1.16 -24.64
CA LYS A 247 13.20 -1.10 -24.57
C LYS A 247 12.66 -1.57 -23.22
N GLY A 248 13.21 -2.67 -22.68
CA GLY A 248 12.83 -3.21 -21.37
C GLY A 248 13.14 -2.25 -20.23
N GLU A 249 14.36 -1.73 -20.18
CA GLU A 249 14.79 -0.73 -19.19
C GLU A 249 13.96 0.56 -19.28
N PHE A 250 13.65 1.01 -20.50
CA PHE A 250 12.77 2.15 -20.72
C PHE A 250 11.36 1.90 -20.17
N PHE A 251 10.78 0.74 -20.49
CA PHE A 251 9.46 0.35 -20.01
C PHE A 251 9.41 0.25 -18.48
N LEU A 252 10.35 -0.47 -17.86
CA LEU A 252 10.42 -0.64 -16.40
C LEU A 252 10.65 0.70 -15.70
N SER A 253 11.47 1.57 -16.28
CA SER A 253 11.65 2.95 -15.80
C SER A 253 10.36 3.75 -15.91
N TRP A 254 9.63 3.67 -17.01
CA TRP A 254 8.34 4.34 -17.16
C TRP A 254 7.33 3.83 -16.12
N TYR A 255 7.14 2.51 -16.04
CA TYR A 255 6.13 1.87 -15.19
C TYR A 255 6.37 2.17 -13.71
N SER A 256 7.61 1.98 -13.21
CA SER A 256 7.95 2.31 -11.82
C SER A 256 7.87 3.81 -11.52
N ASN A 257 8.27 4.68 -12.45
CA ASN A 257 8.17 6.13 -12.25
C ASN A 257 6.73 6.63 -12.23
N LYS A 258 5.80 5.98 -12.93
CA LYS A 258 4.38 6.33 -12.90
C LYS A 258 3.80 6.11 -11.50
N LEU A 259 4.16 5.00 -10.86
CA LEU A 259 3.80 4.71 -9.47
C LEU A 259 4.41 5.73 -8.49
N ILE A 260 5.68 6.10 -8.66
CA ILE A 260 6.32 7.15 -7.83
C ILE A 260 5.59 8.49 -7.98
N LYS A 261 5.28 8.91 -9.21
CA LYS A 261 4.56 10.17 -9.47
C LYS A 261 3.14 10.19 -8.90
N HIS A 262 2.47 9.04 -8.90
CA HIS A 262 1.16 8.86 -8.30
C HIS A 262 1.21 9.12 -6.79
N GLY A 263 2.09 8.39 -6.07
CA GLY A 263 2.29 8.60 -4.63
C GLY A 263 2.74 10.03 -4.31
N ASP A 264 3.64 10.58 -5.13
CA ASP A 264 4.16 11.93 -4.99
C ASP A 264 3.08 13.02 -5.04
N LYS A 265 2.12 12.87 -5.95
CA LYS A 265 1.04 13.84 -6.13
C LYS A 265 0.01 13.75 -5.01
N ILE A 266 -0.39 12.54 -4.62
CA ILE A 266 -1.40 12.34 -3.58
C ILE A 266 -0.84 12.73 -2.21
N LEU A 267 0.45 12.47 -1.95
CA LEU A 267 1.10 12.94 -0.73
C LEU A 267 1.24 14.46 -0.66
N ASP A 268 1.38 15.14 -1.81
CA ASP A 268 1.39 16.61 -1.85
C ASP A 268 0.05 17.15 -1.32
N GLU A 269 -1.07 16.61 -1.81
CA GLU A 269 -2.42 16.95 -1.34
C GLU A 269 -2.60 16.59 0.15
N ALA A 270 -2.19 15.40 0.56
CA ALA A 270 -2.26 14.98 1.96
C ALA A 270 -1.46 15.91 2.88
N ASN A 271 -0.27 16.34 2.45
CA ASN A 271 0.57 17.29 3.17
C ASN A 271 -0.14 18.65 3.33
N GLN A 272 -0.76 19.18 2.27
CA GLN A 272 -1.55 20.41 2.36
C GLN A 272 -2.75 20.28 3.29
N VAL A 273 -3.46 19.15 3.23
CA VAL A 273 -4.61 18.89 4.09
C VAL A 273 -4.18 18.86 5.56
N PHE A 274 -3.18 18.04 5.91
CA PHE A 274 -2.79 17.84 7.31
C PHE A 274 -1.71 18.82 7.80
N LEU A 275 -1.43 19.89 7.04
CA LEU A 275 -0.48 20.92 7.42
C LEU A 275 -0.83 21.52 8.79
N GLY A 276 0.12 21.48 9.71
CA GLY A 276 -0.04 21.99 11.08
C GLY A 276 -0.66 21.00 12.08
N CYS A 277 -1.18 19.86 11.61
CA CYS A 277 -1.57 18.76 12.49
C CYS A 277 -0.32 18.03 13.03
N ARG A 278 -0.39 17.53 14.27
CA ARG A 278 0.70 16.75 14.89
C ARG A 278 0.58 15.27 14.53
N VAL A 279 0.57 14.98 13.25
CA VAL A 279 0.45 13.62 12.70
C VAL A 279 1.64 13.30 11.79
N GLN A 280 1.99 12.02 11.72
CA GLN A 280 2.90 11.50 10.72
C GLN A 280 2.09 11.10 9.48
N LEU A 281 2.51 11.51 8.28
CA LEU A 281 1.99 10.94 7.04
C LEU A 281 2.80 9.68 6.72
N ALA A 282 2.13 8.61 6.30
CA ALA A 282 2.77 7.37 5.90
C ALA A 282 2.25 6.88 4.55
N ILE A 283 3.06 6.07 3.87
CA ILE A 283 2.58 5.19 2.80
C ILE A 283 2.95 3.75 3.13
N LYS A 284 2.20 2.83 2.55
CA LYS A 284 2.47 1.40 2.66
C LYS A 284 3.15 0.86 1.42
N ILE A 285 4.27 0.17 1.60
CA ILE A 285 5.00 -0.56 0.56
C ILE A 285 4.85 -2.06 0.82
N SER A 286 4.39 -2.79 -0.18
CA SER A 286 4.19 -4.24 -0.08
C SER A 286 5.50 -5.02 -0.14
N GLY A 287 5.63 -6.06 0.68
CA GLY A 287 6.78 -6.97 0.69
C GLY A 287 6.68 -8.07 -0.36
N ILE A 288 7.15 -7.76 -1.58
CA ILE A 288 7.17 -8.71 -2.70
C ILE A 288 8.44 -9.55 -2.65
N HIS A 289 8.41 -10.58 -1.81
CA HIS A 289 9.61 -11.34 -1.45
C HIS A 289 9.92 -12.53 -2.37
N TRP A 290 8.98 -12.99 -3.19
CA TRP A 290 9.19 -14.08 -4.14
C TRP A 290 9.89 -13.58 -5.42
N TRP A 291 10.70 -14.45 -6.02
CA TRP A 291 11.66 -14.12 -7.10
C TRP A 291 12.75 -13.10 -6.74
N TYR A 292 12.86 -12.67 -5.48
CA TYR A 292 13.92 -11.75 -5.04
C TYR A 292 15.33 -12.35 -5.17
N ARG A 293 15.48 -13.68 -5.08
CA ARG A 293 16.78 -14.36 -5.21
C ARG A 293 17.22 -14.62 -6.67
N VAL A 294 16.51 -14.11 -7.67
CA VAL A 294 16.88 -14.25 -9.08
C VAL A 294 17.07 -12.87 -9.74
N PRO A 295 17.98 -12.72 -10.71
CA PRO A 295 18.38 -11.41 -11.23
C PRO A 295 17.25 -10.55 -11.81
N ASN A 296 16.14 -11.17 -12.25
CA ASN A 296 15.02 -10.46 -12.84
C ASN A 296 14.07 -9.83 -11.82
N HIS A 297 14.07 -10.27 -10.55
CA HIS A 297 13.14 -9.79 -9.52
C HIS A 297 11.68 -9.69 -10.03
N ALA A 298 11.22 -10.68 -10.82
CA ALA A 298 10.07 -10.53 -11.72
C ALA A 298 8.80 -10.00 -11.02
N ALA A 299 8.49 -10.48 -9.83
CA ALA A 299 7.31 -10.04 -9.09
C ALA A 299 7.41 -8.60 -8.57
N GLU A 300 8.61 -8.14 -8.18
CA GLU A 300 8.83 -6.73 -7.82
C GLU A 300 8.61 -5.85 -9.05
N LEU A 301 9.14 -6.27 -10.22
CA LEU A 301 8.97 -5.55 -11.47
C LEU A 301 7.50 -5.40 -11.86
N THR A 302 6.71 -6.49 -11.82
CA THR A 302 5.27 -6.44 -12.17
C THR A 302 4.47 -5.63 -11.16
N ALA A 303 4.85 -5.63 -9.87
CA ALA A 303 4.26 -4.80 -8.82
C ALA A 303 4.59 -3.29 -8.97
N GLY A 304 5.58 -2.95 -9.80
CA GLY A 304 6.01 -1.57 -10.06
C GLY A 304 7.28 -1.15 -9.33
N TYR A 305 7.91 -2.05 -8.58
CA TYR A 305 9.19 -1.81 -7.92
C TYR A 305 10.31 -2.25 -8.85
N TYR A 306 10.92 -1.30 -9.56
CA TYR A 306 12.05 -1.60 -10.44
C TYR A 306 13.34 -1.81 -9.62
N ASN A 307 13.41 -2.96 -8.96
CA ASN A 307 14.51 -3.39 -8.12
C ASN A 307 15.33 -4.47 -8.84
N LEU A 308 16.65 -4.32 -8.86
CA LEU A 308 17.61 -5.28 -9.41
C LEU A 308 18.88 -5.24 -8.57
N ASP A 309 19.81 -6.18 -8.79
CA ASP A 309 21.11 -6.25 -8.10
C ASP A 309 21.91 -4.93 -8.12
N ASP A 310 21.82 -4.16 -9.22
CA ASP A 310 22.53 -2.90 -9.43
C ASP A 310 21.63 -1.66 -9.36
N ARG A 311 20.33 -1.83 -9.06
CA ARG A 311 19.33 -0.76 -9.01
C ARG A 311 18.43 -0.89 -7.78
N ASP A 312 18.64 0.00 -6.81
CA ASP A 312 17.81 0.08 -5.60
C ASP A 312 16.44 0.72 -5.89
N GLY A 313 15.44 -0.11 -6.19
CA GLY A 313 14.07 0.33 -6.49
C GLY A 313 13.41 1.06 -5.33
N TYR A 314 13.63 0.60 -4.10
CA TYR A 314 12.97 1.14 -2.91
C TYR A 314 13.55 2.47 -2.45
N ARG A 315 14.86 2.69 -2.63
CA ARG A 315 15.48 3.98 -2.31
C ARG A 315 14.97 5.12 -3.19
N THR A 316 14.55 4.84 -4.42
CA THR A 316 13.92 5.86 -5.28
C THR A 316 12.57 6.32 -4.71
N ILE A 317 11.77 5.39 -4.15
CA ILE A 317 10.53 5.70 -3.44
C ILE A 317 10.83 6.47 -2.15
N ALA A 318 11.77 5.98 -1.33
CA ALA A 318 12.15 6.66 -0.09
C ALA A 318 12.61 8.11 -0.34
N ARG A 319 13.37 8.35 -1.43
CA ARG A 319 13.77 9.70 -1.83
C ARG A 319 12.56 10.59 -2.10
N MET A 320 11.53 10.10 -2.79
CA MET A 320 10.30 10.85 -3.05
C MET A 320 9.62 11.27 -1.73
N LEU A 321 9.54 10.37 -0.76
CA LEU A 321 8.90 10.63 0.54
C LEU A 321 9.57 11.77 1.34
N THR A 322 10.87 12.01 1.13
CA THR A 322 11.60 13.05 1.88
C THR A 322 10.99 14.45 1.74
N ARG A 323 10.45 14.80 0.56
CA ARG A 323 9.88 16.14 0.33
C ARG A 323 8.54 16.35 1.04
N HIS A 324 7.87 15.25 1.41
CA HIS A 324 6.57 15.24 2.08
C HIS A 324 6.69 15.08 3.60
N HIS A 325 7.91 14.88 4.11
CA HIS A 325 8.16 14.45 5.49
C HIS A 325 7.38 13.19 5.88
N ALA A 326 7.09 12.34 4.89
CA ALA A 326 6.34 11.11 5.06
C ALA A 326 7.24 9.97 5.55
N SER A 327 6.64 8.98 6.21
CA SER A 327 7.29 7.76 6.66
C SER A 327 6.96 6.61 5.72
N LEU A 328 7.82 5.59 5.76
CA LEU A 328 7.63 4.35 5.03
C LEU A 328 7.09 3.29 5.99
N ASN A 329 5.94 2.70 5.69
CA ASN A 329 5.43 1.51 6.37
C ASN A 329 5.63 0.29 5.46
N PHE A 330 6.23 -0.78 5.97
CA PHE A 330 6.62 -1.96 5.19
C PHE A 330 6.12 -3.27 5.82
N THR A 331 5.79 -4.28 5.01
CA THR A 331 5.28 -5.57 5.52
C THR A 331 6.39 -6.64 5.63
N CYS A 332 6.04 -7.90 5.90
CA CYS A 332 6.94 -9.06 6.01
C CYS A 332 7.91 -9.08 7.22
N ALA A 333 7.72 -8.24 8.23
CA ALA A 333 8.65 -8.14 9.35
C ALA A 333 8.72 -9.41 10.23
N GLU A 334 7.77 -10.33 10.10
CA GLU A 334 7.69 -11.60 10.82
C GLU A 334 8.30 -12.79 10.08
N MET A 335 8.48 -12.68 8.76
CA MET A 335 8.87 -13.78 7.89
C MET A 335 10.37 -14.10 7.99
N ARG A 336 10.67 -15.39 7.85
CA ARG A 336 12.04 -15.88 7.61
C ARG A 336 12.15 -16.60 6.27
N ASP A 337 13.33 -16.58 5.69
CA ASP A 337 13.61 -17.24 4.42
C ASP A 337 13.41 -18.74 4.54
N SER A 338 13.77 -19.31 5.69
CA SER A 338 13.61 -20.74 5.99
C SER A 338 12.16 -21.21 6.05
N GLU A 339 11.20 -20.28 6.12
CA GLU A 339 9.76 -20.58 6.13
C GLU A 339 9.17 -20.59 4.70
N GLN A 340 9.96 -20.20 3.70
CA GLN A 340 9.53 -20.07 2.31
C GLN A 340 9.91 -21.29 1.49
N SER A 341 9.15 -21.60 0.45
CA SER A 341 9.49 -22.68 -0.47
C SER A 341 10.71 -22.33 -1.34
N GLU A 342 11.55 -23.33 -1.64
CA GLU A 342 12.76 -23.13 -2.43
C GLU A 342 12.45 -22.73 -3.88
N GLU A 343 11.31 -23.18 -4.40
CA GLU A 343 10.81 -22.89 -5.73
C GLU A 343 10.44 -21.41 -5.89
N ALA A 344 10.00 -20.75 -4.82
CA ALA A 344 9.60 -19.34 -4.85
C ALA A 344 10.78 -18.37 -5.00
N LYS A 345 12.03 -18.84 -4.85
CA LYS A 345 13.24 -18.00 -4.85
C LYS A 345 13.09 -16.78 -3.94
N SER A 346 12.52 -17.05 -2.78
CA SER A 346 12.01 -16.06 -1.84
C SER A 346 13.09 -15.58 -0.86
N ALA A 347 13.09 -14.29 -0.52
CA ALA A 347 14.06 -13.67 0.40
C ALA A 347 13.44 -12.51 1.21
N PRO A 348 12.43 -12.79 2.07
CA PRO A 348 11.83 -11.76 2.91
C PRO A 348 12.84 -11.11 3.87
N GLU A 349 13.85 -11.82 4.37
CA GLU A 349 14.81 -11.26 5.32
C GLU A 349 15.74 -10.23 4.67
N GLU A 350 16.24 -10.51 3.47
CA GLU A 350 17.06 -9.56 2.71
C GLU A 350 16.22 -8.40 2.17
N LEU A 351 14.99 -8.65 1.72
CA LEU A 351 14.08 -7.60 1.26
C LEU A 351 13.78 -6.59 2.39
N VAL A 352 13.42 -7.07 3.60
CA VAL A 352 13.23 -6.20 4.77
C VAL A 352 14.50 -5.38 5.03
N GLN A 353 15.68 -6.00 5.02
CA GLN A 353 16.93 -5.27 5.22
C GLN A 353 17.15 -4.17 4.18
N GLN A 354 16.86 -4.45 2.89
CA GLN A 354 17.02 -3.48 1.81
C GLN A 354 16.09 -2.27 2.03
N VAL A 355 14.79 -2.52 2.21
CA VAL A 355 13.77 -1.45 2.31
C VAL A 355 14.00 -0.58 3.55
N LEU A 356 14.26 -1.20 4.71
CA LEU A 356 14.54 -0.45 5.94
C LEU A 356 15.82 0.40 5.79
N SER A 357 16.87 -0.18 5.21
CA SER A 357 18.12 0.53 4.96
C SER A 357 17.95 1.68 3.97
N ALA A 358 17.13 1.50 2.93
CA ALA A 358 16.80 2.55 1.98
C ALA A 358 16.09 3.73 2.68
N GLY A 359 15.06 3.46 3.48
CA GLY A 359 14.36 4.49 4.26
C GLY A 359 15.28 5.25 5.22
N TRP A 360 16.10 4.54 6.02
CA TRP A 360 17.02 5.19 6.96
C TRP A 360 18.13 5.99 6.28
N ARG A 361 18.65 5.53 5.13
CA ARG A 361 19.62 6.31 4.33
C ARG A 361 19.05 7.63 3.81
N GLU A 362 17.74 7.68 3.61
CA GLU A 362 17.01 8.89 3.22
C GLU A 362 16.53 9.72 4.43
N GLY A 363 16.84 9.28 5.66
CA GLY A 363 16.49 9.98 6.89
C GLY A 363 15.01 9.86 7.27
N LEU A 364 14.30 8.87 6.71
CA LEU A 364 12.89 8.65 6.99
C LEU A 364 12.68 7.90 8.31
N HIS A 365 11.53 8.14 8.93
CA HIS A 365 10.95 7.16 9.83
C HIS A 365 10.49 5.95 9.02
N VAL A 366 10.81 4.75 9.53
CA VAL A 366 10.38 3.49 8.93
C VAL A 366 9.63 2.67 9.97
N ALA A 367 8.40 2.28 9.66
CA ALA A 367 7.55 1.39 10.44
C ALA A 367 7.37 0.05 9.72
N CYS A 368 6.91 -0.97 10.43
CA CYS A 368 6.58 -2.25 9.81
C CYS A 368 5.30 -2.89 10.32
N GLU A 369 4.82 -3.84 9.53
CA GLU A 369 3.74 -4.77 9.83
C GLU A 369 4.16 -6.21 9.60
N ASN A 370 3.47 -7.16 10.23
CA ASN A 370 3.49 -8.55 9.78
C ASN A 370 2.55 -8.73 8.59
N ALA A 371 2.96 -9.53 7.61
CA ALA A 371 2.15 -9.80 6.41
C ALA A 371 1.05 -10.85 6.69
N LEU A 372 1.33 -11.84 7.54
CA LEU A 372 0.43 -12.95 7.86
C LEU A 372 0.12 -13.02 9.35
N GLY A 373 -1.06 -13.54 9.70
CA GLY A 373 -1.45 -13.77 11.10
C GLY A 373 -0.55 -14.82 11.77
N ARG A 374 0.27 -14.41 12.75
CA ARG A 374 1.29 -15.24 13.39
C ARG A 374 1.29 -15.05 14.91
N TYR A 375 1.20 -16.15 15.65
CA TYR A 375 1.08 -16.13 17.12
C TYR A 375 2.24 -16.83 17.85
N ASP A 376 3.24 -17.28 17.11
CA ASP A 376 4.38 -18.04 17.63
C ASP A 376 5.57 -17.16 18.02
N ALA A 377 6.39 -17.67 18.94
CA ALA A 377 7.57 -16.96 19.43
C ALA A 377 8.62 -16.70 18.33
N THR A 378 8.67 -17.52 17.27
CA THR A 378 9.62 -17.34 16.18
C THR A 378 9.30 -16.06 15.41
N ALA A 379 8.04 -15.85 15.04
CA ALA A 379 7.57 -14.62 14.41
C ALA A 379 7.86 -13.38 15.25
N TYR A 380 7.51 -13.39 16.54
CA TYR A 380 7.79 -12.26 17.44
C TYR A 380 9.29 -11.97 17.57
N ASN A 381 10.13 -13.01 17.65
CA ASN A 381 11.58 -12.83 17.69
C ASN A 381 12.13 -12.25 16.37
N THR A 382 11.57 -12.61 15.23
CA THR A 382 11.92 -12.02 13.93
C THR A 382 11.54 -10.54 13.88
N ILE A 383 10.33 -10.20 14.32
CA ILE A 383 9.86 -8.81 14.44
C ILE A 383 10.81 -8.01 15.35
N LEU A 384 11.17 -8.54 16.53
CA LEU A 384 12.08 -7.87 17.46
C LEU A 384 13.48 -7.63 16.85
N ARG A 385 14.00 -8.59 16.09
CA ARG A 385 15.26 -8.45 15.36
C ARG A 385 15.17 -7.30 14.36
N ASN A 386 14.12 -7.27 13.54
CA ASN A 386 13.92 -6.24 12.53
C ASN A 386 13.64 -4.86 13.15
N ALA A 387 12.96 -4.82 14.31
CA ALA A 387 12.66 -3.60 15.06
C ALA A 387 13.91 -2.88 15.59
N ARG A 388 14.97 -3.64 15.92
CA ARG A 388 16.27 -3.12 16.35
C ARG A 388 17.39 -3.97 15.73
N PRO A 389 17.78 -3.73 14.47
CA PRO A 389 18.72 -4.60 13.75
C PRO A 389 20.08 -4.74 14.43
N LYS A 390 20.53 -3.71 15.16
CA LYS A 390 21.78 -3.70 15.95
C LYS A 390 21.57 -3.94 17.45
N GLY A 391 20.37 -4.36 17.86
CA GLY A 391 20.02 -4.63 19.25
C GLY A 391 19.84 -3.38 20.12
N ILE A 392 19.92 -3.57 21.44
CA ILE A 392 19.72 -2.50 22.43
C ILE A 392 21.03 -1.74 22.65
N ASN A 393 21.02 -0.43 22.43
CA ASN A 393 22.06 0.47 22.91
C ASN A 393 21.76 0.90 24.35
N LYS A 394 22.62 0.53 25.31
CA LYS A 394 22.45 0.90 26.73
C LYS A 394 22.86 2.34 27.04
N ASN A 395 23.59 2.98 26.14
CA ASN A 395 24.20 4.29 26.37
C ASN A 395 23.49 5.43 25.61
N GLY A 396 22.34 5.16 24.99
CA GLY A 396 21.60 6.14 24.20
C GLY A 396 20.64 5.50 23.19
N PRO A 397 20.09 6.28 22.24
CA PRO A 397 19.29 5.72 21.17
C PRO A 397 20.12 4.75 20.31
N PRO A 398 19.52 3.65 19.78
CA PRO A 398 20.18 2.82 18.78
C PRO A 398 20.37 3.60 17.48
N GLU A 399 21.38 3.21 16.69
CA GLU A 399 21.68 3.82 15.38
C GLU A 399 20.49 3.75 14.43
N HIS A 400 19.86 2.58 14.34
CA HIS A 400 18.63 2.37 13.58
C HIS A 400 17.60 1.64 14.46
N LYS A 401 16.35 2.06 14.36
CA LYS A 401 15.19 1.42 14.98
C LYS A 401 13.96 1.67 14.12
N LEU A 402 13.01 0.76 14.15
CA LEU A 402 11.68 1.05 13.64
C LEU A 402 11.03 2.17 14.48
N PHE A 403 10.25 3.00 13.80
CA PHE A 403 9.43 4.04 14.42
C PHE A 403 8.30 3.40 15.23
N GLY A 404 7.55 2.50 14.58
CA GLY A 404 6.52 1.67 15.19
C GLY A 404 6.43 0.31 14.50
N PHE A 405 5.72 -0.60 15.13
CA PHE A 405 5.29 -1.86 14.54
C PHE A 405 3.78 -2.00 14.72
N THR A 406 3.07 -2.36 13.66
CA THR A 406 1.62 -2.57 13.70
C THR A 406 1.30 -4.04 13.45
N TYR A 407 0.67 -4.69 14.42
CA TYR A 407 0.34 -6.11 14.38
C TYR A 407 -0.98 -6.35 13.63
N LEU A 408 -0.95 -7.24 12.64
CA LEU A 408 -2.11 -7.72 11.89
C LEU A 408 -2.53 -9.10 12.43
N ARG A 409 -3.72 -9.27 13.03
CA ARG A 409 -4.80 -8.31 13.36
C ARG A 409 -5.38 -8.70 14.75
N LEU A 410 -6.16 -7.81 15.37
CA LEU A 410 -6.83 -8.01 16.67
C LEU A 410 -7.58 -9.34 16.78
#